data_AF-A0A671S4X3-F1
#
_entry.id   AF-A0A671S4X3-F1
#
_cell.length_a   1.000
_cell.length_b   1.000
_cell.length_c   1.000
_cell.angle_alpha   90.00
_cell.angle_beta   90.00
_cell.angle_gamma   90.00
#
_symmetry.space_group_name_H-M   'P 1'
#
loop_
_entity.id
_entity.type
_entity.pdbx_description
1 polymer ?
#
loop_
_entity_poly.entity_id
_entity_poly.type
_entity_poly.pdbx_seq_one_letter_code
_entity_poly.pdbx_strand_id
1 'polypeptide(L)'
;FSVFPDLLLMQKNVMRKQRNWERRPEVKKSQRKEEKQRKKLNRQSKVNVSIKAITKERLEEARGAGLRLCVDLSMTDCLSKSGRLIPDPGLYGCNKKALQPFRVFLTELKEDSLLYKECVRMNDGFLNYLIDVTEESWFHLFPSEDVQFYVNVHYVSMLALEYVEEDKVYILGGLVDETIQKKISYTRAKELGIRTARLPIDEYMVKWPNPKNFHSKNPMFEILLTFRDTKDRTKALAAGIPPGKGYMVASAASTDIINPSEEL
;
A
#
# COMPACT_ATOMS: atom_id res chain seq x y z
N PHE A 1 62.37 -60.40 -23.08
CA PHE A 1 61.52 -59.25 -23.47
C PHE A 1 60.83 -58.71 -22.22
N SER A 2 61.49 -57.87 -21.43
CA SER A 2 60.94 -57.31 -20.19
C SER A 2 61.38 -55.85 -20.04
N VAL A 3 60.68 -54.98 -20.75
CA VAL A 3 60.67 -53.53 -20.51
C VAL A 3 59.19 -53.14 -20.70
N PHE A 4 58.70 -52.04 -20.13
CA PHE A 4 57.35 -51.44 -20.34
C PHE A 4 56.29 -51.42 -19.22
N PRO A 5 56.52 -51.83 -17.94
CA PRO A 5 55.59 -51.45 -16.87
C PRO A 5 55.70 -49.96 -16.48
N ASP A 6 56.93 -49.46 -16.32
CA ASP A 6 57.20 -48.10 -15.80
C ASP A 6 56.92 -46.99 -16.81
N LEU A 7 57.17 -47.24 -18.11
CA LEU A 7 56.91 -46.25 -19.17
C LEU A 7 55.41 -45.97 -19.34
N LEU A 8 54.58 -47.02 -19.19
CA LEU A 8 53.13 -46.93 -19.28
C LEU A 8 52.54 -46.18 -18.06
N LEU A 9 53.14 -46.36 -16.87
CA LEU A 9 52.79 -45.62 -15.66
C LEU A 9 53.18 -44.14 -15.77
N MET A 10 54.36 -43.85 -16.33
CA MET A 10 54.82 -42.49 -16.61
C MET A 10 53.88 -41.76 -17.58
N GLN A 11 53.50 -42.40 -18.69
CA GLN A 11 52.52 -41.84 -19.64
C GLN A 11 51.15 -41.57 -18.99
N LYS A 12 50.64 -42.49 -18.16
CA LYS A 12 49.39 -42.28 -17.41
C LYS A 12 49.48 -41.08 -16.45
N ASN A 13 50.62 -40.86 -15.81
CA ASN A 13 50.84 -39.74 -14.90
C ASN A 13 50.92 -38.39 -15.64
N VAL A 14 51.55 -38.35 -16.81
CA VAL A 14 51.58 -37.16 -17.68
C VAL A 14 50.18 -36.82 -18.17
N MET A 15 49.41 -37.81 -18.66
CA MET A 15 48.03 -37.61 -19.11
C MET A 15 47.10 -37.15 -17.97
N ARG A 16 47.30 -37.65 -16.74
CA ARG A 16 46.58 -37.16 -15.55
C ARG A 16 46.93 -35.70 -15.22
N LYS A 17 48.21 -35.33 -15.30
CA LYS A 17 48.64 -33.93 -15.10
C LYS A 17 48.06 -33.02 -16.17
N GLN A 18 48.04 -33.43 -17.44
CA GLN A 18 47.45 -32.70 -18.56
C GLN A 18 45.95 -32.44 -18.33
N ARG A 19 45.17 -33.48 -18.04
CA ARG A 19 43.73 -33.36 -17.73
C ARG A 19 43.44 -32.48 -16.52
N ASN A 20 44.26 -32.58 -15.47
CA ASN A 20 44.12 -31.71 -14.30
C ASN A 20 44.48 -30.25 -14.63
N TRP A 21 45.45 -30.02 -15.50
CA TRP A 21 45.79 -28.69 -16.00
C TRP A 21 44.66 -28.08 -16.84
N GLU A 22 44.02 -28.86 -17.71
CA GLU A 22 42.90 -28.43 -18.56
C GLU A 22 41.63 -28.11 -17.75
N ARG A 23 41.38 -28.82 -16.64
CA ARG A 23 40.20 -28.60 -15.76
C ARG A 23 40.35 -27.41 -14.82
N ARG A 24 41.57 -27.04 -14.42
CA ARG A 24 41.83 -25.94 -13.47
C ARG A 24 41.26 -24.57 -13.91
N PRO A 25 41.40 -24.13 -15.18
CA PRO A 25 40.81 -22.89 -15.68
C PRO A 25 39.29 -22.86 -15.59
N GLU A 26 38.63 -23.97 -15.93
CA GLU A 26 37.16 -24.08 -15.92
C GLU A 26 36.60 -24.02 -14.50
N VAL A 27 37.22 -24.76 -13.57
CA VAL A 27 36.89 -24.71 -12.14
C VAL A 27 37.07 -23.29 -11.58
N LYS A 28 38.21 -22.63 -11.88
CA LYS A 28 38.44 -21.23 -11.48
C LYS A 28 37.43 -20.26 -12.11
N LYS A 29 37.02 -20.48 -13.37
CA LYS A 29 36.00 -19.68 -14.04
C LYS A 29 34.62 -19.86 -13.40
N SER A 30 34.26 -21.09 -13.04
CA SER A 30 33.02 -21.40 -12.31
C SER A 30 33.00 -20.75 -10.92
N GLN A 31 34.07 -20.93 -10.14
CA GLN A 31 34.21 -20.30 -8.82
C GLN A 31 34.13 -18.78 -8.87
N ARG A 32 34.74 -18.13 -9.88
CA ARG A 32 34.61 -16.68 -10.08
C ARG A 32 33.17 -16.24 -10.41
N LYS A 33 32.41 -17.05 -11.15
CA LYS A 33 31.00 -16.76 -11.46
C LYS A 33 30.14 -16.87 -10.19
N GLU A 34 30.32 -17.94 -9.43
CA GLU A 34 29.58 -18.18 -8.18
C GLU A 34 29.91 -17.12 -7.12
N GLU A 35 31.19 -16.75 -6.96
CA GLU A 35 31.59 -15.69 -6.05
C GLU A 35 31.02 -14.32 -6.46
N LYS A 36 30.98 -14.01 -7.76
CA LYS A 36 30.32 -12.79 -8.27
C LYS A 36 28.82 -12.80 -7.97
N GLN A 37 28.14 -13.91 -8.18
CA GLN A 37 26.71 -14.06 -7.83
C GLN A 37 26.50 -13.89 -6.32
N ARG A 38 27.33 -14.52 -5.48
CA ARG A 38 27.28 -14.38 -4.02
C ARG A 38 27.50 -12.92 -3.56
N LYS A 39 28.49 -12.22 -4.15
CA LYS A 39 28.73 -10.80 -3.86
C LYS A 39 27.56 -9.92 -4.28
N LYS A 40 26.93 -10.19 -5.43
CA LYS A 40 25.74 -9.47 -5.89
C LYS A 40 24.55 -9.69 -4.93
N LEU A 41 24.30 -10.94 -4.54
CA LEU A 41 23.23 -11.29 -3.59
C LEU A 41 23.46 -10.64 -2.22
N ASN A 42 24.69 -10.68 -1.70
CA ASN A 42 25.06 -10.02 -0.44
C ASN A 42 24.93 -8.50 -0.50
N ARG A 43 25.24 -7.87 -1.64
CA ARG A 43 25.06 -6.42 -1.80
C ARG A 43 23.57 -6.07 -1.81
N GLN A 44 22.76 -6.85 -2.51
CA GLN A 44 21.31 -6.65 -2.57
C GLN A 44 20.64 -6.91 -1.21
N SER A 45 21.07 -7.93 -0.47
CA SER A 45 20.58 -8.18 0.88
C SER A 45 20.91 -7.04 1.84
N LYS A 46 22.15 -6.51 1.81
CA LYS A 46 22.54 -5.33 2.61
C LYS A 46 21.69 -4.09 2.29
N VAL A 47 21.46 -3.81 1.01
CA VAL A 47 20.59 -2.69 0.59
C VAL A 47 19.17 -2.89 1.09
N ASN A 48 18.61 -4.10 0.96
CA ASN A 48 17.27 -4.41 1.46
C ASN A 48 17.15 -4.27 2.98
N VAL A 49 18.18 -4.68 3.74
CA VAL A 49 18.21 -4.51 5.20
C VAL A 49 18.21 -3.02 5.56
N SER A 50 19.03 -2.20 4.87
CA SER A 50 19.06 -0.75 5.08
C SER A 50 17.72 -0.09 4.78
N ILE A 51 17.10 -0.40 3.63
CA ILE A 51 15.77 0.14 3.28
C ILE A 51 14.72 -0.25 4.33
N LYS A 52 14.73 -1.51 4.80
CA LYS A 52 13.82 -1.96 5.86
C LYS A 52 14.02 -1.21 7.18
N ALA A 53 15.27 -0.94 7.57
CA ALA A 53 15.58 -0.17 8.78
C ALA A 53 15.05 1.27 8.67
N ILE A 54 15.35 1.96 7.56
CA ILE A 54 14.87 3.33 7.29
C ILE A 54 13.34 3.38 7.27
N THR A 55 12.71 2.37 6.65
CA THR A 55 11.24 2.28 6.59
C THR A 55 10.64 2.10 7.97
N LYS A 56 11.26 1.27 8.82
CA LYS A 56 10.81 1.04 10.19
C LYS A 56 10.95 2.30 11.03
N GLU A 57 12.11 2.95 10.99
CA GLU A 57 12.37 4.21 11.71
C GLU A 57 11.32 5.28 11.39
N ARG A 58 11.07 5.51 10.09
CA ARG A 58 10.05 6.46 9.63
C ARG A 58 8.63 6.14 10.12
N LEU A 59 8.29 4.85 10.24
CA LEU A 59 6.99 4.44 10.76
C LEU A 59 6.88 4.61 12.27
N GLU A 60 7.97 4.36 13.01
CA GLU A 60 8.00 4.61 14.46
C GLU A 60 7.92 6.12 14.76
N GLU A 61 8.61 6.95 13.99
CA GLU A 61 8.49 8.41 14.06
C GLU A 61 7.05 8.86 13.79
N ALA A 62 6.44 8.35 12.70
CA ALA A 62 5.05 8.61 12.40
C ALA A 62 4.11 8.10 13.50
N ARG A 63 4.42 6.97 14.14
CA ARG A 63 3.63 6.46 15.26
C ARG A 63 3.73 7.35 16.50
N GLY A 64 4.86 8.02 16.72
CA GLY A 64 5.04 8.96 17.83
C GLY A 64 4.39 10.33 17.59
N ALA A 65 4.59 10.91 16.41
CA ALA A 65 4.27 12.31 16.14
C ALA A 65 3.63 12.58 14.76
N GLY A 66 3.28 11.52 14.02
CA GLY A 66 2.66 11.65 12.71
C GLY A 66 1.21 12.13 12.77
N LEU A 67 0.74 12.67 11.64
CA LEU A 67 -0.65 13.04 11.45
C LEU A 67 -1.56 11.83 11.71
N ARG A 68 -2.63 12.05 12.45
CA ARG A 68 -3.50 10.99 12.96
C ARG A 68 -4.56 10.62 11.92
N LEU A 69 -4.61 9.35 11.57
CA LEU A 69 -5.65 8.77 10.73
C LEU A 69 -6.25 7.57 11.45
N CYS A 70 -7.57 7.59 11.60
CA CYS A 70 -8.34 6.56 12.25
C CYS A 70 -9.16 5.78 11.23
N VAL A 71 -9.20 4.46 11.39
CA VAL A 71 -10.16 3.57 10.73
C VAL A 71 -11.19 3.16 11.76
N ASP A 72 -12.42 3.65 11.60
CA ASP A 72 -13.58 3.34 12.43
C ASP A 72 -14.15 1.96 12.07
N LEU A 73 -13.97 0.98 12.96
CA LEU A 73 -14.42 -0.40 12.77
C LEU A 73 -15.71 -0.71 13.53
N SER A 74 -16.39 0.30 14.08
CA SER A 74 -17.63 0.13 14.85
C SER A 74 -18.80 -0.45 14.06
N MET A 75 -18.77 -0.31 12.73
CA MET A 75 -19.89 -0.71 11.84
C MET A 75 -19.60 -1.98 11.05
N THR A 76 -18.60 -2.78 11.45
CA THR A 76 -18.21 -3.99 10.71
C THR A 76 -19.08 -5.20 11.00
N ASP A 77 -19.95 -5.17 12.01
CA ASP A 77 -20.88 -6.28 12.29
C ASP A 77 -21.93 -6.48 11.17
N CYS A 78 -22.04 -5.53 10.24
CA CYS A 78 -22.91 -5.59 9.07
C CYS A 78 -22.34 -6.41 7.89
N LEU A 79 -21.18 -7.05 8.05
CA LEU A 79 -20.53 -7.82 6.99
C LEU A 79 -21.38 -9.01 6.54
N SER A 80 -21.79 -9.00 5.28
CA SER A 80 -22.05 -10.24 4.54
C SER A 80 -20.72 -10.93 4.21
N LYS A 81 -20.73 -12.26 3.99
CA LYS A 81 -19.53 -13.09 3.70
C LYS A 81 -18.65 -12.60 2.53
N SER A 82 -19.08 -11.60 1.75
CA SER A 82 -18.38 -11.01 0.60
C SER A 82 -17.86 -9.58 0.81
N GLY A 83 -18.14 -8.93 1.94
CA GLY A 83 -17.71 -7.54 2.20
C GLY A 83 -16.20 -7.42 2.41
N ARG A 84 -15.56 -6.41 1.82
CA ARG A 84 -14.13 -6.13 2.01
C ARG A 84 -13.93 -5.22 3.22
N LEU A 85 -12.99 -5.60 4.08
CA LEU A 85 -12.69 -4.90 5.31
C LEU A 85 -11.45 -4.05 5.19
N ILE A 86 -11.47 -2.92 5.88
CA ILE A 86 -10.27 -2.20 6.29
C ILE A 86 -9.96 -2.70 7.71
N PRO A 87 -8.69 -2.95 8.07
CA PRO A 87 -7.48 -2.79 7.27
C PRO A 87 -7.28 -3.87 6.21
N ASP A 88 -7.32 -3.49 4.93
CA ASP A 88 -6.79 -4.34 3.87
C ASP A 88 -5.24 -4.26 3.91
N PRO A 89 -4.52 -5.27 3.40
CA PRO A 89 -3.06 -5.22 3.39
C PRO A 89 -2.50 -4.06 2.54
N GLY A 90 -3.35 -3.46 1.70
CA GLY A 90 -3.03 -2.29 0.89
C GLY A 90 -2.78 -1.04 1.75
N LEU A 91 -3.62 -0.79 2.76
CA LEU A 91 -3.53 0.39 3.63
C LEU A 91 -2.15 0.50 4.29
N TYR A 92 -1.73 -0.55 5.02
CA TYR A 92 -0.42 -0.55 5.67
C TYR A 92 0.71 -0.54 4.62
N GLY A 93 0.52 -1.25 3.51
CA GLY A 93 1.46 -1.24 2.37
C GLY A 93 1.72 0.15 1.81
N CYS A 94 0.67 0.97 1.63
CA CYS A 94 0.78 2.35 1.16
C CYS A 94 1.43 3.24 2.23
N ASN A 95 1.03 3.11 3.49
CA ASN A 95 1.61 3.90 4.59
C ASN A 95 3.13 3.67 4.71
N LYS A 96 3.58 2.41 4.58
CA LYS A 96 5.01 2.06 4.58
C LYS A 96 5.81 2.74 3.47
N LYS A 97 5.19 3.00 2.31
CA LYS A 97 5.85 3.60 1.14
C LYS A 97 5.85 5.13 1.18
N ALA A 98 4.90 5.72 1.90
CA ALA A 98 4.72 7.17 2.02
C ALA A 98 5.99 7.90 2.42
N LEU A 99 6.19 9.12 1.91
CA LEU A 99 7.27 9.97 2.42
C LEU A 99 6.95 10.44 3.84
N GLN A 100 5.69 10.75 4.11
CA GLN A 100 5.19 11.12 5.42
C GLN A 100 4.04 10.19 5.85
N PRO A 101 4.34 9.04 6.48
CA PRO A 101 3.31 8.12 6.94
C PRO A 101 2.36 8.78 7.96
N PHE A 102 1.12 8.33 7.97
CA PHE A 102 0.19 8.64 9.06
C PHE A 102 0.50 7.78 10.28
N ARG A 103 0.18 8.32 11.46
CA ARG A 103 -0.12 7.51 12.64
C ARG A 103 -1.49 6.88 12.44
N VAL A 104 -1.51 5.57 12.17
CA VAL A 104 -2.76 4.85 11.88
C VAL A 104 -3.32 4.23 13.15
N PHE A 105 -4.61 4.48 13.40
CA PHE A 105 -5.40 3.83 14.45
C PHE A 105 -6.45 2.92 13.82
N LEU A 106 -6.59 1.71 14.36
CA LEU A 106 -7.73 0.83 14.16
C LEU A 106 -8.54 0.85 15.46
N THR A 107 -9.69 1.52 15.45
CA THR A 107 -10.51 1.76 16.64
C THR A 107 -11.75 0.89 16.63
N GLU A 108 -12.29 0.60 17.82
CA GLU A 108 -13.41 -0.33 18.02
C GLU A 108 -13.13 -1.73 17.43
N LEU A 109 -11.87 -2.16 17.44
CA LEU A 109 -11.46 -3.50 17.01
C LEU A 109 -11.12 -4.38 18.21
N LYS A 110 -12.08 -5.22 18.60
CA LYS A 110 -11.89 -6.18 19.71
C LYS A 110 -11.06 -7.38 19.30
N GLU A 111 -10.13 -7.80 20.13
CA GLU A 111 -9.23 -8.92 19.81
C GLU A 111 -9.97 -10.26 19.64
N ASP A 112 -11.10 -10.42 20.32
CA ASP A 112 -11.93 -11.63 20.24
C ASP A 112 -12.94 -11.61 19.06
N SER A 113 -13.08 -10.46 18.38
CA SER A 113 -14.01 -10.28 17.26
C SER A 113 -13.66 -11.16 16.06
N LEU A 114 -14.68 -11.47 15.25
CA LEU A 114 -14.49 -12.15 13.96
C LEU A 114 -13.56 -11.34 13.04
N LEU A 115 -13.71 -10.01 13.07
CA LEU A 115 -12.92 -9.09 12.27
C LEU A 115 -11.44 -9.18 12.62
N TYR A 116 -11.08 -9.10 13.89
CA TYR A 116 -9.67 -9.19 14.31
C TYR A 116 -9.04 -10.51 13.88
N LYS A 117 -9.75 -11.62 14.10
CA LYS A 117 -9.31 -12.96 13.67
C LYS A 117 -9.10 -13.01 12.15
N GLU A 118 -9.98 -12.38 11.39
CA GLU A 118 -9.86 -12.30 9.93
C GLU A 118 -8.68 -11.42 9.50
N CYS A 119 -8.44 -10.29 10.18
CA CYS A 119 -7.27 -9.44 9.93
C CYS A 119 -5.97 -10.23 10.14
N VAL A 120 -5.85 -10.97 11.24
CA VAL A 120 -4.69 -11.83 11.52
C VAL A 120 -4.56 -12.94 10.48
N ARG A 121 -5.67 -13.57 10.08
CA ARG A 121 -5.67 -14.67 9.10
C ARG A 121 -5.29 -14.21 7.69
N MET A 122 -5.78 -13.05 7.26
CA MET A 122 -5.62 -12.55 5.88
C MET A 122 -4.32 -11.76 5.68
N ASN A 123 -3.76 -11.18 6.74
CA ASN A 123 -2.61 -10.31 6.65
C ASN A 123 -1.42 -10.93 7.39
N ASP A 124 -0.51 -11.55 6.63
CA ASP A 124 0.74 -12.06 7.20
C ASP A 124 1.52 -10.94 7.90
N GLY A 125 1.91 -11.20 9.14
CA GLY A 125 2.58 -10.24 10.00
C GLY A 125 1.72 -9.08 10.49
N PHE A 126 0.37 -9.18 10.48
CA PHE A 126 -0.54 -8.15 11.04
C PHE A 126 -0.12 -7.68 12.43
N LEU A 127 0.21 -8.63 13.31
CA LEU A 127 0.67 -8.37 14.69
C LEU A 127 1.98 -7.56 14.75
N ASN A 128 2.74 -7.52 13.66
CA ASN A 128 3.99 -6.76 13.55
C ASN A 128 3.79 -5.42 12.83
N TYR A 129 2.56 -5.02 12.52
CA TYR A 129 2.30 -3.73 11.90
C TYR A 129 2.51 -2.62 12.94
N LEU A 130 3.22 -1.57 12.54
CA LEU A 130 3.44 -0.38 13.37
C LEU A 130 2.22 0.53 13.26
N ILE A 131 1.10 0.07 13.80
CA ILE A 131 -0.19 0.75 13.87
C ILE A 131 -0.77 0.58 15.27
N ASP A 132 -1.60 1.51 15.71
CA ASP A 132 -2.26 1.43 17.00
C ASP A 132 -3.61 0.71 16.84
N VAL A 133 -3.80 -0.41 17.55
CA VAL A 133 -5.05 -1.18 17.56
C VAL A 133 -5.70 -1.05 18.92
N THR A 134 -7.00 -0.74 18.97
CA THR A 134 -7.71 -0.51 20.22
C THR A 134 -9.21 -0.81 20.11
N GLU A 135 -9.81 -1.22 21.23
CA GLU A 135 -11.25 -1.41 21.38
C GLU A 135 -11.98 -0.09 21.68
N GLU A 136 -11.24 0.95 22.09
CA GLU A 136 -11.77 2.27 22.38
C GLU A 136 -12.30 2.95 21.12
N SER A 137 -13.35 3.76 21.27
CA SER A 137 -13.88 4.57 20.18
C SER A 137 -12.95 5.74 19.87
N TRP A 138 -12.79 6.06 18.58
CA TRP A 138 -12.07 7.25 18.15
C TRP A 138 -12.61 8.53 18.80
N PHE A 139 -13.91 8.56 19.10
CA PHE A 139 -14.57 9.68 19.75
C PHE A 139 -14.06 9.93 21.18
N HIS A 140 -13.65 8.87 21.88
CA HIS A 140 -13.08 8.97 23.23
C HIS A 140 -11.57 9.17 23.22
N LEU A 141 -10.88 8.64 22.20
CA LEU A 141 -9.43 8.79 22.03
C LEU A 141 -9.01 10.21 21.64
N PHE A 142 -9.87 10.93 20.91
CA PHE A 142 -9.58 12.27 20.39
C PHE A 142 -10.62 13.26 20.90
N PRO A 143 -10.34 14.00 22.00
CA PRO A 143 -11.26 15.00 22.52
C PRO A 143 -11.53 16.12 21.51
N SER A 144 -12.70 16.75 21.59
CA SER A 144 -13.31 17.62 20.57
C SER A 144 -12.51 18.85 20.11
N GLU A 145 -11.43 19.21 20.80
CA GLU A 145 -10.51 20.27 20.39
C GLU A 145 -9.67 19.85 19.17
N ASP A 146 -9.42 18.55 19.03
CA ASP A 146 -8.94 17.94 17.80
C ASP A 146 -10.09 17.90 16.82
N VAL A 147 -10.07 18.80 15.84
CA VAL A 147 -11.06 18.81 14.77
C VAL A 147 -10.99 17.48 14.01
N GLN A 148 -12.03 16.68 14.21
CA GLN A 148 -12.22 15.39 13.59
C GLN A 148 -12.92 15.56 12.25
N PHE A 149 -12.27 15.10 11.18
CA PHE A 149 -12.86 15.03 9.85
C PHE A 149 -13.20 13.59 9.52
N TYR A 150 -14.49 13.28 9.51
CA TYR A 150 -14.94 12.04 8.91
C TYR A 150 -14.87 12.18 7.39
N VAL A 151 -13.91 11.51 6.76
CA VAL A 151 -13.74 11.56 5.32
C VAL A 151 -14.45 10.37 4.69
N ASN A 152 -15.49 10.65 3.93
CA ASN A 152 -16.22 9.63 3.18
C ASN A 152 -15.95 9.78 1.68
N VAL A 153 -15.97 8.63 0.97
CA VAL A 153 -15.93 8.58 -0.51
C VAL A 153 -17.20 9.21 -1.10
N HIS A 154 -18.28 9.29 -0.31
CA HIS A 154 -19.61 9.64 -0.81
C HIS A 154 -19.91 11.14 -0.75
N TYR A 155 -20.57 11.62 -1.82
CA TYR A 155 -20.99 12.99 -2.11
C TYR A 155 -22.00 13.63 -1.13
N VAL A 156 -22.22 13.03 0.04
CA VAL A 156 -23.26 13.49 0.98
C VAL A 156 -22.76 14.68 1.81
N SER A 157 -21.44 14.88 1.93
CA SER A 157 -20.90 16.08 2.55
C SER A 157 -20.85 17.26 1.57
N MET A 158 -21.26 18.44 2.03
CA MET A 158 -21.13 19.69 1.28
C MET A 158 -19.68 20.21 1.24
N LEU A 159 -18.82 19.78 2.16
CA LEU A 159 -17.44 20.24 2.25
C LEU A 159 -16.52 19.32 1.43
N ALA A 160 -16.02 19.83 0.30
CA ALA A 160 -14.95 19.20 -0.45
C ALA A 160 -13.62 19.39 0.28
N LEU A 161 -12.82 18.33 0.43
CA LEU A 161 -11.53 18.41 1.10
C LEU A 161 -10.53 19.18 0.24
N GLU A 162 -10.11 20.35 0.71
CA GLU A 162 -9.21 21.24 -0.02
C GLU A 162 -7.74 21.06 0.30
N TYR A 163 -7.40 20.62 1.51
CA TYR A 163 -6.04 20.33 1.93
C TYR A 163 -6.07 19.38 3.13
N VAL A 164 -4.93 18.71 3.35
CA VAL A 164 -4.70 17.92 4.57
C VAL A 164 -4.00 18.83 5.59
N GLU A 165 -4.72 19.13 6.66
CA GLU A 165 -4.32 19.91 7.84
C GLU A 165 -3.58 19.01 8.84
N GLU A 166 -2.44 19.46 9.36
CA GLU A 166 -1.57 18.62 10.20
C GLU A 166 -2.01 18.54 11.68
N ASP A 167 -2.94 19.39 12.12
CA ASP A 167 -3.48 19.42 13.49
C ASP A 167 -4.77 18.59 13.64
N LYS A 168 -5.19 17.90 12.58
CA LYS A 168 -6.49 17.22 12.52
C LYS A 168 -6.39 15.72 12.72
N VAL A 169 -7.53 15.11 13.00
CA VAL A 169 -7.70 13.66 12.98
C VAL A 169 -8.64 13.29 11.84
N TYR A 170 -8.17 12.43 10.94
CA TYR A 170 -8.95 11.97 9.80
C TYR A 170 -9.57 10.61 10.09
N ILE A 171 -10.89 10.50 10.03
CA ILE A 171 -11.62 9.25 10.31
C ILE A 171 -12.12 8.66 8.99
N LEU A 172 -11.77 7.41 8.75
CA LEU A 172 -12.25 6.60 7.62
C LEU A 172 -13.17 5.50 8.14
N GLY A 173 -14.31 5.29 7.49
CA GLY A 173 -15.14 4.12 7.78
C GLY A 173 -14.44 2.83 7.36
N GLY A 174 -14.42 1.84 8.25
CA GLY A 174 -13.76 0.55 8.05
C GLY A 174 -14.50 -0.42 7.14
N LEU A 175 -15.76 -0.12 6.82
CA LEU A 175 -16.58 -0.89 5.89
C LEU A 175 -16.51 -0.28 4.48
N VAL A 176 -16.14 -1.10 3.50
CA VAL A 176 -16.15 -0.75 2.06
C VAL A 176 -17.22 -1.61 1.41
N ASP A 177 -18.46 -1.11 1.34
CA ASP A 177 -19.52 -1.84 0.66
C ASP A 177 -19.87 -1.20 -0.69
N GLU A 178 -19.84 -2.03 -1.73
CA GLU A 178 -20.29 -1.68 -3.09
C GLU A 178 -21.82 -1.47 -3.14
N THR A 179 -22.56 -1.90 -2.12
CA THR A 179 -24.03 -1.86 -2.10
C THR A 179 -24.61 -1.65 -0.70
N ILE A 180 -25.52 -0.66 -0.61
CA ILE A 180 -26.69 -0.59 0.30
C ILE A 180 -26.57 0.11 1.67
N GLN A 181 -25.39 0.39 2.24
CA GLN A 181 -25.33 1.22 3.48
C GLN A 181 -24.79 2.65 3.25
N LYS A 182 -25.31 3.31 2.20
CA LYS A 182 -24.81 4.58 1.61
C LYS A 182 -24.71 5.80 2.54
N LYS A 183 -25.01 5.71 3.84
CA LYS A 183 -25.01 6.86 4.76
C LYS A 183 -24.60 6.55 6.19
N ILE A 184 -24.31 5.30 6.60
CA ILE A 184 -24.15 4.97 8.03
C ILE A 184 -23.03 5.78 8.69
N SER A 185 -21.83 5.72 8.11
CA SER A 185 -20.67 6.52 8.49
C SER A 185 -20.98 8.03 8.57
N TYR A 186 -21.73 8.55 7.61
CA TYR A 186 -22.10 9.96 7.54
C TYR A 186 -23.15 10.34 8.59
N THR A 187 -24.17 9.51 8.79
CA THR A 187 -25.21 9.69 9.78
C THR A 187 -24.61 9.68 11.18
N ARG A 188 -23.75 8.70 11.50
CA ARG A 188 -23.03 8.63 12.78
C ARG A 188 -22.19 9.89 13.02
N ALA A 189 -21.44 10.34 12.01
CA ALA A 189 -20.66 11.57 12.11
C ALA A 189 -21.55 12.81 12.38
N LYS A 190 -22.73 12.88 11.75
CA LYS A 190 -23.70 13.95 11.98
C LYS A 190 -24.33 13.91 13.37
N GLU A 191 -24.69 12.72 13.85
CA GLU A 191 -25.25 12.52 15.20
C GLU A 191 -24.25 12.89 16.30
N LEU A 192 -22.97 12.59 16.09
CA LEU A 192 -21.88 12.97 16.97
C LEU A 192 -21.45 14.45 16.82
N GLY A 193 -22.08 15.20 15.90
CA GLY A 193 -21.80 16.62 15.70
C GLY A 193 -20.43 16.93 15.11
N ILE A 194 -19.74 15.95 14.52
CA ILE A 194 -18.40 16.13 13.97
C ILE A 194 -18.43 16.60 12.50
N ARG A 195 -17.33 17.21 12.06
CA ARG A 195 -17.22 17.69 10.68
C ARG A 195 -17.03 16.52 9.71
N THR A 196 -17.73 16.60 8.59
CA THR A 196 -17.62 15.61 7.50
C THR A 196 -17.00 16.27 6.29
N ALA A 197 -16.09 15.57 5.59
CA ALA A 197 -15.54 16.01 4.32
C ALA A 197 -15.74 14.91 3.26
N ARG A 198 -15.94 15.32 2.01
CA ARG A 198 -15.88 14.43 0.85
C ARG A 198 -14.61 14.70 0.05
N LEU A 199 -14.22 13.74 -0.77
CA LEU A 199 -13.18 13.99 -1.77
C LEU A 199 -13.69 14.97 -2.84
N PRO A 200 -12.81 15.80 -3.42
CA PRO A 200 -13.16 16.74 -4.47
C PRO A 200 -13.23 16.02 -5.84
N ILE A 201 -13.99 14.93 -5.95
CA ILE A 201 -14.09 14.13 -7.18
C ILE A 201 -14.87 14.89 -8.26
N ASP A 202 -16.00 15.50 -7.90
CA ASP A 202 -16.87 16.22 -8.86
C ASP A 202 -16.15 17.42 -9.50
N GLU A 203 -15.23 18.03 -8.77
CA GLU A 203 -14.49 19.21 -9.20
C GLU A 203 -13.31 18.88 -10.11
N TYR A 204 -12.70 17.70 -9.97
CA TYR A 204 -11.41 17.37 -10.62
C TYR A 204 -11.46 16.11 -11.50
N MET A 205 -12.54 15.34 -11.46
CA MET A 205 -12.69 14.11 -12.25
C MET A 205 -13.98 14.09 -13.05
N VAL A 206 -13.89 13.51 -14.24
CA VAL A 206 -15.02 13.27 -15.15
C VAL A 206 -15.32 11.78 -15.17
N LYS A 207 -16.60 11.42 -15.12
CA LYS A 207 -17.04 10.02 -15.28
C LYS A 207 -16.64 9.52 -16.66
N TRP A 208 -16.03 8.35 -16.70
CA TRP A 208 -15.62 7.65 -17.90
C TRP A 208 -16.36 6.31 -18.00
N PRO A 209 -16.93 5.94 -19.16
CA PRO A 209 -17.58 4.64 -19.33
C PRO A 209 -16.59 3.50 -19.06
N ASN A 210 -16.93 2.62 -18.13
CA ASN A 210 -16.10 1.46 -17.81
C ASN A 210 -16.94 0.18 -17.84
N PRO A 211 -16.67 -0.75 -18.77
CA PRO A 211 -17.38 -2.02 -18.85
C PRO A 211 -16.91 -3.06 -17.82
N LYS A 212 -15.83 -2.79 -17.07
CA LYS A 212 -15.29 -3.71 -16.06
C LYS A 212 -15.80 -3.31 -14.68
N ASN A 213 -16.43 -4.26 -13.98
CA ASN A 213 -16.73 -4.16 -12.56
C ASN A 213 -15.42 -4.21 -11.77
N PHE A 214 -14.79 -3.06 -11.57
CA PHE A 214 -13.56 -2.97 -10.81
C PHE A 214 -13.88 -2.95 -9.32
N HIS A 215 -13.70 -4.09 -8.67
CA HIS A 215 -13.80 -4.21 -7.22
C HIS A 215 -12.63 -3.49 -6.55
N SER A 216 -12.90 -2.31 -6.00
CA SER A 216 -11.86 -1.38 -5.55
C SER A 216 -11.42 -1.62 -4.11
N LYS A 217 -10.10 -1.61 -3.87
CA LYS A 217 -9.51 -1.26 -2.57
C LYS A 217 -10.00 0.14 -2.16
N ASN A 218 -10.13 0.42 -0.86
CA ASN A 218 -10.56 1.74 -0.40
C ASN A 218 -9.56 2.81 -0.90
N PRO A 219 -9.98 3.73 -1.80
CA PRO A 219 -9.08 4.72 -2.37
C PRO A 219 -8.74 5.85 -1.38
N MET A 220 -9.52 6.01 -0.30
CA MET A 220 -9.43 7.16 0.60
C MET A 220 -8.08 7.29 1.26
N PHE A 221 -7.52 6.19 1.75
CA PHE A 221 -6.24 6.21 2.44
C PHE A 221 -5.12 6.68 1.49
N GLU A 222 -5.05 6.09 0.29
CA GLU A 222 -4.04 6.43 -0.72
C GLU A 222 -4.20 7.86 -1.22
N ILE A 223 -5.44 8.35 -1.36
CA ILE A 223 -5.73 9.73 -1.74
C ILE A 223 -5.27 10.69 -0.64
N LEU A 224 -5.65 10.47 0.62
CA LEU A 224 -5.23 11.33 1.74
C LEU A 224 -3.71 11.37 1.88
N LEU A 225 -3.05 10.21 1.74
CA LEU A 225 -1.60 10.09 1.80
C LEU A 225 -0.92 10.87 0.67
N THR A 226 -1.36 10.66 -0.57
CA THR A 226 -0.82 11.38 -1.72
C THR A 226 -1.12 12.87 -1.64
N PHE A 227 -2.28 13.24 -1.12
CA PHE A 227 -2.66 14.64 -0.97
C PHE A 227 -1.82 15.33 0.08
N ARG A 228 -1.49 14.65 1.19
CA ARG A 228 -0.54 15.14 2.19
C ARG A 228 0.82 15.39 1.58
N ASP A 229 1.35 14.42 0.83
CA ASP A 229 2.69 14.46 0.24
C ASP A 229 2.81 15.51 -0.89
N THR A 230 1.80 15.65 -1.74
CA THR A 230 1.88 16.46 -2.97
C THR A 230 1.14 17.79 -2.90
N LYS A 231 0.20 17.94 -1.96
CA LYS A 231 -0.79 19.03 -1.89
C LYS A 231 -1.55 19.26 -3.21
N ASP A 232 -1.56 18.26 -4.09
CA ASP A 232 -2.16 18.29 -5.42
C ASP A 232 -3.34 17.33 -5.47
N ARG A 233 -4.56 17.88 -5.56
CA ARG A 233 -5.82 17.14 -5.59
C ARG A 233 -5.89 16.19 -6.78
N THR A 234 -5.40 16.62 -7.93
CA THR A 234 -5.44 15.84 -9.17
C THR A 234 -4.56 14.60 -9.05
N LYS A 235 -3.32 14.78 -8.57
CA LYS A 235 -2.40 13.65 -8.32
C LYS A 235 -2.94 12.72 -7.25
N ALA A 236 -3.51 13.27 -6.18
CA ALA A 236 -4.08 12.49 -5.11
C ALA A 236 -5.24 11.61 -5.59
N LEU A 237 -6.21 12.20 -6.29
CA LEU A 237 -7.35 11.49 -6.85
C LEU A 237 -6.92 10.44 -7.87
N ALA A 238 -5.96 10.75 -8.75
CA ALA A 238 -5.43 9.80 -9.72
C ALA A 238 -4.72 8.60 -9.06
N ALA A 239 -4.12 8.79 -7.88
CA ALA A 239 -3.48 7.71 -7.14
C ALA A 239 -4.51 6.69 -6.60
N GLY A 240 -5.59 7.14 -5.96
CA GLY A 240 -6.61 6.20 -5.45
C GLY A 240 -7.63 5.74 -6.50
N ILE A 241 -7.87 6.54 -7.54
CA ILE A 241 -8.86 6.29 -8.58
C ILE A 241 -8.14 6.16 -9.93
N PRO A 242 -7.57 4.99 -10.25
CA PRO A 242 -6.94 4.76 -11.53
C PRO A 242 -7.93 4.89 -12.71
N PRO A 243 -7.46 5.23 -13.92
CA PRO A 243 -8.31 5.51 -15.09
C PRO A 243 -9.31 4.40 -15.45
N GLY A 244 -8.97 3.15 -15.13
CA GLY A 244 -9.83 1.97 -15.32
C GLY A 244 -10.93 1.78 -14.26
N LYS A 245 -11.25 2.80 -13.45
CA LYS A 245 -12.35 2.80 -12.47
C LYS A 245 -13.51 3.73 -12.84
N GLY A 246 -13.56 4.15 -14.10
CA GLY A 246 -14.67 4.94 -14.64
C GLY A 246 -14.65 6.41 -14.23
N TYR A 247 -13.47 6.93 -13.86
CA TYR A 247 -13.21 8.35 -13.69
C TYR A 247 -11.84 8.70 -14.27
N MET A 248 -11.73 9.87 -14.89
CA MET A 248 -10.47 10.43 -15.40
C MET A 248 -10.31 11.87 -14.93
N VAL A 249 -9.07 12.31 -14.76
CA VAL A 249 -8.73 13.70 -14.44
C VAL A 249 -9.25 14.64 -15.54
N ALA A 250 -9.92 15.73 -15.15
CA ALA A 250 -10.55 16.65 -16.09
C ALA A 250 -9.58 17.25 -17.13
N SER A 251 -8.32 17.50 -16.78
CA SER A 251 -7.32 18.07 -17.70
C SER A 251 -6.83 17.11 -18.79
N ALA A 252 -7.11 15.81 -18.68
CA ALA A 252 -6.77 14.82 -19.70
C ALA A 252 -7.88 14.64 -20.75
N ALA A 253 -9.08 15.18 -20.51
CA ALA A 253 -10.23 15.05 -21.43
C ALA A 253 -10.21 16.08 -22.58
N SER A 254 -9.33 17.08 -22.52
CA SER A 254 -9.37 18.24 -23.44
C SER A 254 -8.54 18.11 -24.71
N THR A 255 -7.93 16.94 -25.01
CA THR A 255 -7.04 16.82 -26.18
C THR A 255 -7.55 15.91 -27.30
N ASP A 256 -8.64 15.16 -27.12
CA ASP A 256 -9.07 14.16 -28.13
C ASP A 256 -10.47 14.40 -28.72
N ILE A 257 -11.04 15.60 -28.60
CA ILE A 257 -12.29 15.92 -29.32
C ILE A 257 -12.15 17.31 -29.96
N ILE A 258 -11.81 17.31 -31.26
CA ILE A 258 -12.05 18.28 -32.35
C ILE A 258 -11.11 17.82 -33.50
N ASN A 259 -11.60 17.13 -34.54
CA ASN A 259 -12.24 17.71 -35.71
C ASN A 259 -13.16 16.70 -36.42
N PRO A 260 -14.45 17.03 -36.61
CA PRO A 260 -15.20 16.64 -37.80
C PRO A 260 -15.49 17.89 -38.64
N SER A 261 -14.67 18.11 -39.64
CA SER A 261 -14.93 18.96 -40.82
C SER A 261 -13.97 18.41 -41.89
N GLU A 262 -14.43 17.90 -43.02
CA GLU A 262 -15.26 18.57 -44.02
C GLU A 262 -16.13 17.55 -44.80
N GLU A 263 -17.44 17.83 -44.87
CA GLU A 263 -18.26 17.49 -46.03
C GLU A 263 -18.10 18.60 -47.07
N LEU A 264 -17.73 18.21 -48.30
CA LEU A 264 -18.08 18.87 -49.57
C LEU A 264 -18.09 17.82 -50.67
#